data_AF-A0A833W4B3-F1
#
_entry.id   AF-A0A833W4B3-F1
#
_cell.length_a   1.000
_cell.length_b   1.000
_cell.length_c   1.000
_cell.angle_alpha   90.00
_cell.angle_beta   90.00
_cell.angle_gamma   90.00
#
_symmetry.space_group_name_H-M   'P 1'
#
loop_
_entity.id
_entity.type
_entity.pdbx_description
1 polymer ?
#
loop_
_entity_poly.entity_id
_entity_poly.type
_entity_poly.pdbx_seq_one_letter_code
_entity_poly.pdbx_strand_id
1 'polypeptide(L)'
;MNIGSTKSLATRAERDFATALNDMSEMVDSTMFALQPWQSWEMFGACFYAVRINALLVLGHSTATLGDLLPGARMSEETRRISVKLVPSRVVRCAEAFGSLTPQLISNKFNQQEKYDWTSSGCIAVNGDGGAGVDIFFALNDAVTDNVVVFVDQRKRQFGKFQPCHAKEYLGKLSVCPDFLVARGARLVRGVLNCVSLSNLATYDVPHDCFLLSPDESEQFHGTLAYHPACTPFISVNSACKTALKSLLRGTMKAVDEAAEAILTKRNEPSGGFSNSDDVRSFIKFKRLKVDFDDEYAEFLS
;
A
#
# COMPACT_ATOMS: atom_id res chain seq x y z
N MET A 1 -17.84 46.71 -12.01
CA MET A 1 -16.39 46.67 -12.28
C MET A 1 -16.03 45.22 -12.53
N ASN A 2 -15.80 44.88 -13.80
CA ASN A 2 -15.52 43.53 -14.25
C ASN A 2 -14.01 43.29 -14.11
N ILE A 3 -13.60 42.41 -13.21
CA ILE A 3 -12.20 42.00 -13.06
C ILE A 3 -12.08 40.58 -13.59
N GLY A 4 -11.57 40.50 -14.83
CA GLY A 4 -10.57 39.51 -15.22
C GLY A 4 -10.92 38.03 -15.10
N SER A 5 -11.37 37.47 -16.23
CA SER A 5 -11.17 36.09 -16.66
C SER A 5 -9.86 35.46 -16.16
N THR A 6 -9.95 34.33 -15.42
CA THR A 6 -9.08 33.14 -15.58
C THR A 6 -9.55 32.02 -14.63
N LYS A 7 -10.34 31.07 -15.13
CA LYS A 7 -10.15 29.66 -14.77
C LYS A 7 -10.11 28.90 -16.08
N SER A 8 -8.92 28.85 -16.70
CA SER A 8 -8.69 27.88 -17.75
C SER A 8 -9.00 26.51 -17.15
N LEU A 9 -9.77 25.73 -17.89
CA LEU A 9 -10.11 24.35 -17.63
C LEU A 9 -8.90 23.63 -17.03
N ALA A 10 -9.07 22.95 -15.88
CA ALA A 10 -8.04 22.07 -15.35
C ALA A 10 -7.50 21.20 -16.49
N THR A 11 -6.17 21.06 -16.61
CA THR A 11 -5.58 20.17 -17.61
C THR A 11 -6.12 18.75 -17.41
N ARG A 12 -6.01 17.90 -18.43
CA ARG A 12 -6.43 16.49 -18.26
C ARG A 12 -5.68 15.82 -17.11
N ALA A 13 -4.37 16.08 -16.98
CA ALA A 13 -3.54 15.58 -15.89
C ALA A 13 -4.04 16.07 -14.51
N GLU A 14 -4.42 17.34 -14.38
CA GLU A 14 -4.97 17.86 -13.13
C GLU A 14 -6.31 17.20 -12.75
N ARG A 15 -7.17 16.91 -13.73
CA ARG A 15 -8.40 16.15 -13.48
C ARG A 15 -8.11 14.72 -13.05
N ASP A 16 -7.18 14.03 -13.73
CA ASP A 16 -6.82 12.66 -13.41
C ASP A 16 -6.19 12.58 -12.00
N PHE A 17 -5.35 13.57 -11.64
CA PHE A 17 -4.79 13.70 -10.30
C PHE A 17 -5.87 13.97 -9.24
N ALA A 18 -6.76 14.93 -9.47
CA ALA A 18 -7.88 15.19 -8.55
C ALA A 18 -8.75 13.94 -8.36
N THR A 19 -8.91 13.13 -9.41
CA THR A 19 -9.69 11.90 -9.30
C THR A 19 -8.96 10.81 -8.51
N ALA A 20 -7.63 10.70 -8.62
CA ALA A 20 -6.86 9.80 -7.77
C ALA A 20 -6.90 10.22 -6.28
N LEU A 21 -6.96 11.52 -5.99
CA LEU A 21 -7.19 12.01 -4.63
C LEU A 21 -8.60 11.67 -4.12
N ASN A 22 -9.62 11.75 -4.99
CA ASN A 22 -10.97 11.29 -4.65
C ASN A 22 -10.99 9.78 -4.38
N ASP A 23 -10.27 8.96 -5.17
CA ASP A 23 -10.14 7.53 -4.90
C ASP A 23 -9.51 7.29 -3.51
N MET A 24 -8.48 8.06 -3.12
CA MET A 24 -7.89 7.98 -1.78
C MET A 24 -8.93 8.32 -0.70
N SER A 25 -9.67 9.42 -0.86
CA SER A 25 -10.72 9.80 0.09
C SER A 25 -11.84 8.76 0.19
N GLU A 26 -12.32 8.24 -0.93
CA GLU A 26 -13.46 7.33 -0.97
C GLU A 26 -13.05 5.92 -0.54
N MET A 27 -11.94 5.40 -1.07
CA MET A 27 -11.56 4.00 -0.85
C MET A 27 -10.73 3.79 0.40
N VAL A 28 -10.03 4.82 0.90
CA VAL A 28 -9.20 4.74 2.11
C VAL A 28 -9.87 5.50 3.24
N ASP A 29 -9.99 6.82 3.16
CA ASP A 29 -10.36 7.65 4.32
C ASP A 29 -11.80 7.37 4.80
N SER A 30 -12.74 7.22 3.87
CA SER A 30 -14.15 6.98 4.21
C SER A 30 -14.42 5.58 4.76
N THR A 31 -13.53 4.62 4.44
CA THR A 31 -13.63 3.23 4.93
C THR A 31 -12.61 2.92 6.02
N MET A 32 -11.83 3.92 6.41
CA MET A 32 -10.79 3.80 7.42
C MET A 32 -11.44 3.33 8.73
N PHE A 33 -10.91 2.23 9.27
CA PHE A 33 -11.40 1.55 10.47
C PHE A 33 -12.73 0.78 10.33
N ALA A 34 -13.39 0.81 9.17
CA ALA A 34 -14.44 -0.16 8.82
C ALA A 34 -13.84 -1.46 8.25
N LEU A 35 -12.64 -1.37 7.69
CA LEU A 35 -11.86 -2.49 7.17
C LEU A 35 -10.79 -2.92 8.17
N GLN A 36 -10.27 -4.14 8.00
CA GLN A 36 -9.09 -4.57 8.75
C GLN A 36 -7.87 -3.71 8.39
N PRO A 37 -6.91 -3.50 9.32
CA PRO A 37 -5.74 -2.64 9.07
C PRO A 37 -4.98 -3.00 7.78
N TRP A 38 -4.76 -4.29 7.53
CA TRP A 38 -4.09 -4.76 6.31
C TRP A 38 -4.86 -4.42 5.02
N GLN A 39 -6.20 -4.45 5.03
CA GLN A 39 -7.01 -4.11 3.85
C GLN A 39 -6.92 -2.63 3.53
N SER A 40 -6.97 -1.79 4.59
CA SER A 40 -6.78 -0.35 4.45
C SER A 40 -5.39 -0.03 3.91
N TRP A 41 -4.38 -0.78 4.35
CA TRP A 41 -3.01 -0.64 3.90
C TRP A 41 -2.79 -1.03 2.44
N GLU A 42 -3.38 -2.14 1.98
CA GLU A 42 -3.34 -2.53 0.56
C GLU A 42 -4.03 -1.48 -0.33
N MET A 43 -5.21 -1.00 0.09
CA MET A 43 -5.94 0.04 -0.62
C MET A 43 -5.17 1.35 -0.71
N PHE A 44 -4.62 1.80 0.43
CA PHE A 44 -3.80 3.00 0.49
C PHE A 44 -2.62 2.91 -0.48
N GLY A 45 -1.98 1.74 -0.55
CA GLY A 45 -0.92 1.48 -1.50
C GLY A 45 -1.26 1.73 -2.96
N ALA A 46 -2.38 1.15 -3.40
CA ALA A 46 -2.83 1.29 -4.77
C ALA A 46 -3.21 2.75 -5.08
N CYS A 47 -3.95 3.40 -4.17
CA CYS A 47 -4.29 4.83 -4.30
C CYS A 47 -3.03 5.69 -4.34
N PHE A 48 -2.04 5.36 -3.52
CA PHE A 48 -0.79 6.09 -3.45
C PHE A 48 0.03 6.01 -4.75
N TYR A 49 0.12 4.82 -5.37
CA TYR A 49 0.72 4.70 -6.72
C TYR A 49 -0.01 5.59 -7.74
N ALA A 50 -1.35 5.58 -7.74
CA ALA A 50 -2.15 6.39 -8.66
C ALA A 50 -1.90 7.89 -8.45
N VAL A 51 -1.93 8.34 -7.19
CA VAL A 51 -1.65 9.73 -6.80
C VAL A 51 -0.25 10.14 -7.24
N ARG A 52 0.77 9.32 -7.00
CA ARG A 52 2.16 9.63 -7.37
C ARG A 52 2.34 9.73 -8.89
N ILE A 53 1.85 8.74 -9.65
CA ILE A 53 1.95 8.74 -11.12
C ILE A 53 1.24 9.98 -11.69
N ASN A 54 0.03 10.28 -11.22
CA ASN A 54 -0.72 11.43 -11.70
C ASN A 54 -0.10 12.76 -11.26
N ALA A 55 0.52 12.84 -10.07
CA ALA A 55 1.26 14.02 -9.64
C ALA A 55 2.45 14.30 -10.58
N LEU A 56 3.21 13.27 -10.95
CA LEU A 56 4.31 13.42 -11.91
C LEU A 56 3.81 13.90 -13.28
N LEU A 57 2.66 13.41 -13.74
CA LEU A 57 2.01 13.91 -14.97
C LEU A 57 1.62 15.39 -14.86
N VAL A 58 1.06 15.82 -13.72
CA VAL A 58 0.74 17.24 -13.46
C VAL A 58 1.99 18.11 -13.47
N LEU A 59 3.11 17.60 -12.96
CA LEU A 59 4.41 18.27 -12.99
C LEU A 59 5.06 18.28 -14.38
N GLY A 60 4.43 17.68 -15.39
CA GLY A 60 4.89 17.70 -16.78
C GLY A 60 5.82 16.54 -17.17
N HIS A 61 5.98 15.54 -16.31
CA HIS A 61 6.76 14.35 -16.65
C HIS A 61 5.92 13.38 -17.48
N SER A 62 6.43 12.94 -18.63
CA SER A 62 5.84 11.87 -19.43
C SER A 62 6.49 10.51 -19.18
N THR A 63 7.66 10.50 -18.54
CA THR A 63 8.40 9.31 -18.13
C THR A 63 9.00 9.50 -16.74
N ALA A 64 9.27 8.42 -16.04
CA ALA A 64 10.03 8.42 -14.79
C ALA A 64 10.92 7.18 -14.69
N THR A 65 12.07 7.31 -14.01
CA THR A 65 12.84 6.13 -13.60
C THR A 65 12.18 5.47 -12.40
N LEU A 66 12.47 4.19 -12.14
CA LEU A 66 11.99 3.56 -10.91
C LEU A 66 12.59 4.19 -9.66
N GLY A 67 13.80 4.74 -9.73
CA GLY A 67 14.39 5.51 -8.64
C GLY A 67 13.57 6.75 -8.27
N ASP A 68 12.94 7.39 -9.25
CA ASP A 68 12.08 8.58 -9.04
C ASP A 68 10.64 8.18 -8.69
N LEU A 69 10.14 7.08 -9.27
CA LEU A 69 8.80 6.58 -9.01
C LEU A 69 8.69 5.89 -7.64
N LEU A 70 9.78 5.33 -7.12
CA LEU A 70 9.85 4.56 -5.87
C LEU A 70 10.98 5.08 -4.97
N PRO A 71 10.97 6.38 -4.58
CA PRO A 71 12.03 6.95 -3.77
C PRO A 71 12.16 6.23 -2.43
N GLY A 72 13.39 6.04 -1.96
CA GLY A 72 13.69 5.29 -0.73
C GLY A 72 13.66 3.77 -0.87
N ALA A 73 13.06 3.20 -1.92
CA ALA A 73 13.10 1.76 -2.11
C ALA A 73 14.51 1.26 -2.48
N ARG A 74 14.94 0.16 -1.85
CA ARG A 74 16.20 -0.51 -2.16
C ARG A 74 16.06 -1.39 -3.39
N MET A 75 16.93 -1.17 -4.37
CA MET A 75 16.98 -1.91 -5.63
C MET A 75 18.38 -1.81 -6.25
N SER A 76 18.70 -2.69 -7.21
CA SER A 76 19.96 -2.57 -7.95
C SER A 76 19.99 -1.28 -8.79
N GLU A 77 21.18 -0.79 -9.12
CA GLU A 77 21.35 0.38 -9.98
C GLU A 77 20.73 0.20 -11.38
N GLU A 78 20.78 -1.00 -11.94
CA GLU A 78 20.12 -1.34 -13.21
C GLU A 78 18.61 -1.24 -13.09
N THR A 79 18.04 -1.75 -11.98
CA THR A 79 16.60 -1.70 -11.71
C THR A 79 16.15 -0.25 -11.49
N ARG A 80 16.95 0.52 -10.76
CA ARG A 80 16.71 1.95 -10.50
C ARG A 80 16.60 2.77 -11.79
N ARG A 81 17.41 2.43 -12.80
CA ARG A 81 17.46 3.12 -14.09
C ARG A 81 16.39 2.69 -15.10
N ILE A 82 15.57 1.68 -14.79
CA ILE A 82 14.42 1.32 -15.65
C ILE A 82 13.53 2.55 -15.76
N SER A 83 13.25 2.99 -16.99
CA SER A 83 12.42 4.16 -17.26
C SER A 83 11.09 3.70 -17.82
N VAL A 84 10.00 4.19 -17.27
CA VAL A 84 8.63 3.86 -17.70
C VAL A 84 7.89 5.09 -18.19
N LYS A 85 6.96 4.89 -19.13
CA LYS A 85 6.00 5.90 -19.59
C LYS A 85 4.91 6.04 -18.55
N LEU A 86 4.69 7.27 -18.12
CA LEU A 86 3.61 7.59 -17.19
C LEU A 86 2.30 7.74 -17.99
N VAL A 87 1.24 7.15 -17.45
CA VAL A 87 -0.12 7.26 -18.00
C VAL A 87 -1.08 7.58 -16.86
N PRO A 88 -2.20 8.27 -17.13
CA PRO A 88 -3.21 8.51 -16.10
C PRO A 88 -3.62 7.22 -15.42
N SER A 89 -3.49 7.19 -14.09
CA SER A 89 -3.71 5.99 -13.30
C SER A 89 -4.90 6.10 -12.37
N ARG A 90 -5.61 4.98 -12.20
CA ARG A 90 -6.80 4.83 -11.35
C ARG A 90 -6.81 3.49 -10.65
N VAL A 91 -7.46 3.42 -9.49
CA VAL A 91 -7.51 2.19 -8.68
C VAL A 91 -8.74 1.37 -9.00
N VAL A 92 -8.56 0.05 -9.12
CA VAL A 92 -9.65 -0.91 -9.24
C VAL A 92 -9.46 -2.02 -8.22
N ARG A 93 -10.53 -2.38 -7.51
CA ARG A 93 -10.59 -3.63 -6.73
C ARG A 93 -10.92 -4.76 -7.69
N CYS A 94 -9.98 -5.65 -7.90
CA CYS A 94 -10.08 -6.73 -8.87
C CYS A 94 -10.89 -7.91 -8.30
N ALA A 95 -11.71 -8.56 -9.13
CA ALA A 95 -12.39 -9.80 -8.77
C ALA A 95 -11.46 -11.01 -8.92
N GLU A 96 -10.55 -10.95 -9.89
CA GLU A 96 -9.58 -11.99 -10.21
C GLU A 96 -8.40 -11.98 -9.25
N ALA A 97 -7.78 -13.15 -9.09
CA ALA A 97 -6.49 -13.31 -8.43
C ALA A 97 -5.35 -13.21 -9.46
N PHE A 98 -4.32 -12.45 -9.14
CA PHE A 98 -3.10 -12.35 -9.94
C PHE A 98 -2.36 -13.71 -9.99
N GLY A 99 -1.98 -14.13 -11.20
CA GLY A 99 -1.32 -15.40 -11.49
C GLY A 99 -1.08 -15.60 -12.99
N SER A 100 -0.64 -16.80 -13.38
CA SER A 100 -0.33 -17.14 -14.79
C SER A 100 -1.55 -17.04 -15.71
N LEU A 101 -2.74 -17.26 -15.17
CA LEU A 101 -4.02 -17.23 -15.89
C LEU A 101 -4.76 -15.89 -15.80
N THR A 102 -4.16 -14.86 -15.19
CA THR A 102 -4.83 -13.55 -15.11
C THR A 102 -5.03 -13.00 -16.51
N PRO A 103 -6.26 -12.65 -16.91
CA PRO A 103 -6.54 -12.14 -18.24
C PRO A 103 -6.04 -10.70 -18.40
N GLN A 104 -5.96 -10.23 -19.66
CA GLN A 104 -5.70 -8.82 -19.97
C GLN A 104 -6.83 -7.92 -19.46
N LEU A 105 -8.09 -8.38 -19.55
CA LEU A 105 -9.26 -7.67 -19.04
C LEU A 105 -9.66 -8.22 -17.67
N ILE A 106 -9.46 -7.43 -16.62
CA ILE A 106 -9.87 -7.76 -15.25
C ILE A 106 -11.21 -7.11 -14.91
N SER A 107 -11.93 -7.67 -13.95
CA SER A 107 -13.26 -7.23 -13.55
C SER A 107 -13.23 -6.44 -12.25
N ASN A 108 -14.13 -5.47 -12.12
CA ASN A 108 -14.40 -4.87 -10.82
C ASN A 108 -15.02 -5.90 -9.86
N LYS A 109 -14.51 -5.97 -8.63
CA LYS A 109 -15.00 -6.85 -7.55
C LYS A 109 -16.48 -6.61 -7.23
N PHE A 110 -16.95 -5.37 -7.32
CA PHE A 110 -18.33 -5.00 -6.98
C PHE A 110 -19.28 -5.01 -8.18
N ASN A 111 -18.74 -4.92 -9.39
CA ASN A 111 -19.52 -4.98 -10.64
C ASN A 111 -18.74 -5.71 -11.73
N GLN A 112 -18.91 -7.03 -11.83
CA GLN A 112 -18.13 -7.86 -12.74
C GLN A 112 -18.40 -7.61 -14.24
N GLN A 113 -19.44 -6.84 -14.58
CA GLN A 113 -19.68 -6.38 -15.95
C GLN A 113 -18.72 -5.27 -16.37
N GLU A 114 -18.19 -4.53 -15.40
CA GLU A 114 -17.18 -3.50 -15.62
C GLU A 114 -15.81 -4.17 -15.75
N LYS A 115 -15.17 -3.96 -16.92
CA LYS A 115 -13.89 -4.59 -17.28
C LYS A 115 -12.83 -3.53 -17.56
N TYR A 116 -11.60 -3.81 -17.17
CA TYR A 116 -10.47 -2.91 -17.32
C TYR A 116 -9.29 -3.62 -17.99
N ASP A 117 -8.72 -3.02 -19.03
CA ASP A 117 -7.43 -3.46 -19.57
C ASP A 117 -6.30 -2.92 -18.70
N TRP A 118 -5.85 -3.71 -17.73
CA TRP A 118 -4.82 -3.27 -16.80
C TRP A 118 -3.41 -3.22 -17.41
N THR A 119 -3.24 -3.75 -18.62
CA THR A 119 -1.94 -3.78 -19.28
C THR A 119 -1.61 -2.49 -20.04
N SER A 120 -2.61 -1.64 -20.30
CA SER A 120 -2.46 -0.44 -21.13
C SER A 120 -3.16 0.83 -20.60
N SER A 121 -4.05 0.72 -19.59
CA SER A 121 -4.92 1.83 -19.16
C SER A 121 -4.50 2.59 -17.89
N GLY A 122 -3.32 2.30 -17.33
CA GLY A 122 -2.92 2.86 -16.03
C GLY A 122 -3.74 2.34 -14.85
N CYS A 123 -4.48 1.25 -15.03
CA CYS A 123 -5.23 0.60 -13.96
C CYS A 123 -4.29 0.01 -12.91
N ILE A 124 -4.43 0.45 -11.67
CA ILE A 124 -3.75 -0.11 -10.50
C ILE A 124 -4.73 -1.01 -9.77
N ALA A 125 -4.49 -2.31 -9.87
CA ALA A 125 -5.39 -3.32 -9.36
C ALA A 125 -4.98 -3.72 -7.94
N VAL A 126 -5.93 -3.61 -7.00
CA VAL A 126 -5.86 -4.31 -5.72
C VAL A 126 -6.37 -5.72 -5.96
N ASN A 127 -5.53 -6.70 -5.65
CA ASN A 127 -5.76 -8.09 -6.00
C ASN A 127 -7.02 -8.68 -5.32
N GLY A 128 -7.66 -9.64 -5.98
CA GLY A 128 -8.75 -10.40 -5.37
C GLY A 128 -8.28 -11.30 -4.22
N ASP A 129 -9.23 -11.77 -3.41
CA ASP A 129 -8.94 -12.66 -2.30
C ASP A 129 -8.32 -13.99 -2.80
N GLY A 130 -7.32 -14.53 -2.09
CA GLY A 130 -6.72 -15.84 -2.42
C GLY A 130 -5.59 -15.81 -3.47
N GLY A 131 -5.04 -14.65 -3.80
CA GLY A 131 -3.91 -14.51 -4.73
C GLY A 131 -2.59 -15.14 -4.26
N ALA A 132 -1.64 -15.30 -5.20
CA ALA A 132 -0.32 -15.92 -4.98
C ALA A 132 0.67 -15.04 -4.18
N GLY A 133 0.17 -14.28 -3.21
CA GLY A 133 0.95 -13.35 -2.40
C GLY A 133 1.24 -12.00 -3.08
N VAL A 134 0.58 -11.68 -4.19
CA VAL A 134 0.56 -10.32 -4.77
C VAL A 134 -0.64 -9.59 -4.19
N ASP A 135 -0.45 -8.38 -3.68
CA ASP A 135 -1.53 -7.59 -3.09
C ASP A 135 -1.95 -6.45 -4.05
N ILE A 136 -1.00 -5.90 -4.80
CA ILE A 136 -1.25 -4.88 -5.83
C ILE A 136 -0.49 -5.27 -7.10
N PHE A 137 -1.11 -5.07 -8.26
CA PHE A 137 -0.43 -5.18 -9.54
C PHE A 137 -0.89 -4.12 -10.54
N PHE A 138 0.00 -3.74 -11.45
CA PHE A 138 -0.28 -2.84 -12.57
C PHE A 138 0.78 -2.98 -13.65
N ALA A 139 0.58 -2.33 -14.79
CA ALA A 139 1.58 -2.28 -15.84
C ALA A 139 1.78 -0.87 -16.38
N LEU A 140 3.01 -0.57 -16.77
CA LEU A 140 3.41 0.60 -17.54
C LEU A 140 4.31 0.13 -18.68
N ASN A 141 4.52 0.97 -19.70
CA ASN A 141 5.45 0.63 -20.78
C ASN A 141 6.84 1.16 -20.47
N ASP A 142 7.87 0.40 -20.81
CA ASP A 142 9.24 0.87 -20.83
C ASP A 142 9.38 2.06 -21.80
N ALA A 143 10.07 3.11 -21.38
CA ALA A 143 10.17 4.35 -22.13
C ALA A 143 10.98 4.21 -23.42
N VAL A 144 11.90 3.25 -23.49
CA VAL A 144 12.82 3.07 -24.62
C VAL A 144 12.29 2.02 -25.59
N THR A 145 11.86 0.88 -25.06
CA THR A 145 11.48 -0.30 -25.84
C THR A 145 9.98 -0.43 -26.07
N ASP A 146 9.16 0.31 -25.32
CA ASP A 146 7.70 0.17 -25.27
C ASP A 146 7.21 -1.22 -24.81
N ASN A 147 8.12 -2.06 -24.32
CA ASN A 147 7.78 -3.34 -23.72
C ASN A 147 6.99 -3.12 -22.42
N VAL A 148 6.04 -4.03 -22.14
CA VAL A 148 5.25 -3.99 -20.92
C VAL A 148 6.14 -4.28 -19.71
N VAL A 149 6.11 -3.40 -18.72
CA VAL A 149 6.72 -3.56 -17.40
C VAL A 149 5.59 -3.78 -16.39
N VAL A 150 5.49 -5.01 -15.89
CA VAL A 150 4.52 -5.43 -14.89
C VAL A 150 5.11 -5.17 -13.52
N PHE A 151 4.37 -4.46 -12.68
CA PHE A 151 4.68 -4.26 -11.27
C PHE A 151 3.81 -5.16 -10.44
N VAL A 152 4.43 -5.91 -9.54
CA VAL A 152 3.75 -6.66 -8.48
C VAL A 152 4.28 -6.19 -7.14
N ASP A 153 3.39 -5.87 -6.22
CA ASP A 153 3.69 -5.38 -4.88
C ASP A 153 3.06 -6.34 -3.87
N GLN A 154 3.90 -6.82 -2.97
CA GLN A 154 3.52 -7.61 -1.81
C GLN A 154 3.76 -6.85 -0.52
N ARG A 155 2.74 -6.83 0.31
CA ARG A 155 2.63 -6.08 1.55
C ARG A 155 2.65 -7.04 2.73
N LYS A 156 3.79 -7.11 3.42
CA LYS A 156 3.96 -8.00 4.57
C LYS A 156 3.23 -7.47 5.81
N ARG A 157 2.23 -8.25 6.23
CA ARG A 157 1.35 -7.95 7.38
C ARG A 157 2.04 -8.12 8.74
N GLN A 158 3.05 -8.98 8.84
CA GLN A 158 3.78 -9.27 10.08
C GLN A 158 5.24 -8.85 9.93
N PHE A 159 5.67 -7.92 10.78
CA PHE A 159 7.02 -7.37 10.82
C PHE A 159 8.04 -8.45 11.21
N GLY A 160 9.23 -8.43 10.63
CA GLY A 160 10.35 -9.30 11.01
C GLY A 160 10.26 -10.76 10.53
N LYS A 161 9.18 -11.19 9.87
CA LYS A 161 9.14 -12.48 9.18
C LYS A 161 9.95 -12.49 7.90
N PHE A 162 9.95 -11.37 7.17
CA PHE A 162 10.96 -11.21 6.15
C PHE A 162 12.30 -11.17 6.86
N GLN A 163 13.19 -12.06 6.47
CA GLN A 163 14.58 -12.07 6.88
C GLN A 163 15.36 -12.15 5.59
N PRO A 164 16.52 -11.47 5.47
CA PRO A 164 17.33 -11.54 4.25
C PRO A 164 17.59 -12.99 3.80
N CYS A 165 17.76 -13.91 4.74
CA CYS A 165 17.92 -15.34 4.47
C CYS A 165 16.71 -16.00 3.79
N HIS A 166 15.51 -15.44 3.92
CA HIS A 166 14.25 -15.93 3.31
C HIS A 166 13.80 -15.08 2.11
N ALA A 167 14.53 -14.02 1.76
CA ALA A 167 14.15 -13.11 0.67
C ALA A 167 13.90 -13.83 -0.66
N LYS A 168 14.69 -14.89 -0.96
CA LYS A 168 14.50 -15.74 -2.15
C LYS A 168 13.12 -16.39 -2.20
N GLU A 169 12.58 -16.84 -1.06
CA GLU A 169 11.26 -17.46 -1.01
C GLU A 169 10.16 -16.42 -1.29
N TYR A 170 10.28 -15.23 -0.67
CA TYR A 170 9.32 -14.15 -0.87
C TYR A 170 9.30 -13.63 -2.30
N LEU A 171 10.47 -13.30 -2.84
CA LEU A 171 10.60 -12.84 -4.23
C LEU A 171 10.25 -13.96 -5.23
N GLY A 172 10.48 -15.21 -4.86
CA GLY A 172 10.06 -16.38 -5.63
C GLY A 172 8.54 -16.45 -5.81
N LYS A 173 7.76 -16.16 -4.76
CA LYS A 173 6.28 -16.12 -4.84
C LYS A 173 5.78 -15.05 -5.81
N LEU A 174 6.51 -13.94 -5.91
CA LEU A 174 6.21 -12.84 -6.84
C LEU A 174 6.74 -13.05 -8.25
N SER A 175 7.31 -14.21 -8.56
CA SER A 175 7.87 -14.49 -9.89
C SER A 175 6.83 -15.00 -10.90
N VAL A 176 5.56 -15.11 -10.48
CA VAL A 176 4.46 -15.48 -11.37
C VAL A 176 4.08 -14.26 -12.21
N CYS A 177 3.95 -14.44 -13.52
CA CYS A 177 3.48 -13.43 -14.47
C CYS A 177 2.46 -14.10 -15.42
N PRO A 178 1.44 -13.38 -15.92
CA PRO A 178 0.51 -13.91 -16.89
C PRO A 178 1.21 -14.45 -18.14
N ASP A 179 0.85 -15.66 -18.57
CA ASP A 179 1.55 -16.37 -19.65
C ASP A 179 1.58 -15.56 -20.96
N PHE A 180 0.52 -14.81 -21.23
CA PHE A 180 0.42 -13.96 -22.43
C PHE A 180 1.39 -12.76 -22.40
N LEU A 181 1.74 -12.26 -21.21
CA LEU A 181 2.73 -11.20 -21.05
C LEU A 181 4.15 -11.75 -21.15
N VAL A 182 4.39 -12.92 -20.57
CA VAL A 182 5.67 -13.65 -20.71
C VAL A 182 5.96 -13.92 -22.19
N ALA A 183 4.97 -14.41 -22.95
CA ALA A 183 5.11 -14.67 -24.38
C ALA A 183 5.42 -13.40 -25.20
N ARG A 184 5.07 -12.21 -24.69
CA ARG A 184 5.35 -10.91 -25.31
C ARG A 184 6.65 -10.26 -24.80
N GLY A 185 7.43 -10.96 -23.97
CA GLY A 185 8.68 -10.44 -23.42
C GLY A 185 8.47 -9.36 -22.36
N ALA A 186 7.34 -9.36 -21.65
CA ALA A 186 7.11 -8.42 -20.56
C ALA A 186 8.17 -8.57 -19.46
N ARG A 187 8.58 -7.43 -18.89
CA ARG A 187 9.49 -7.39 -17.75
C ARG A 187 8.68 -7.38 -16.46
N LEU A 188 9.05 -8.19 -15.48
CA LEU A 188 8.37 -8.28 -14.20
C LEU A 188 9.21 -7.65 -13.09
N VAL A 189 8.72 -6.56 -12.51
CA VAL A 189 9.33 -5.85 -11.37
C VAL A 189 8.60 -6.23 -10.08
N ARG A 190 9.33 -6.77 -9.11
CA ARG A 190 8.78 -7.40 -7.90
C ARG A 190 9.09 -6.60 -6.65
N GLY A 191 8.06 -6.10 -6.00
CA GLY A 191 8.13 -5.30 -4.79
C GLY A 191 7.77 -6.07 -3.54
N VAL A 192 8.56 -5.92 -2.47
CA VAL A 192 8.15 -6.31 -1.12
C VAL A 192 8.21 -5.10 -0.20
N LEU A 193 7.07 -4.75 0.38
CA LEU A 193 6.92 -3.62 1.28
C LEU A 193 6.80 -4.09 2.73
N ASN A 194 7.30 -3.24 3.64
CA ASN A 194 7.26 -3.43 5.09
C ASN A 194 7.92 -4.75 5.53
N CYS A 195 9.07 -5.06 4.93
CA CYS A 195 9.69 -6.38 5.04
C CYS A 195 10.55 -6.51 6.31
N VAL A 196 11.56 -5.66 6.46
CA VAL A 196 12.59 -5.72 7.51
C VAL A 196 13.06 -4.32 7.88
N SER A 197 13.62 -4.16 9.08
CA SER A 197 14.41 -2.98 9.42
C SER A 197 15.56 -2.77 8.44
N LEU A 198 15.94 -1.51 8.23
CA LEU A 198 17.00 -1.11 7.32
C LEU A 198 18.34 -1.76 7.68
N SER A 199 18.61 -1.94 8.97
CA SER A 199 19.81 -2.60 9.48
C SER A 199 20.00 -4.01 8.92
N ASN A 200 18.91 -4.75 8.71
CA ASN A 200 18.95 -6.11 8.19
C ASN A 200 19.16 -6.13 6.67
N LEU A 201 18.93 -5.02 5.97
CA LEU A 201 19.18 -4.90 4.54
C LEU A 201 20.58 -4.36 4.23
N ALA A 202 21.34 -3.90 5.23
CA ALA A 202 22.59 -3.15 5.02
C ALA A 202 23.57 -3.82 4.04
N THR A 203 23.69 -5.15 4.09
CA THR A 203 24.57 -5.95 3.22
C THR A 203 23.78 -6.84 2.24
N TYR A 204 22.47 -6.64 2.11
CA TYR A 204 21.64 -7.47 1.24
C TYR A 204 21.64 -6.90 -0.18
N ASP A 205 22.15 -7.69 -1.12
CA ASP A 205 22.09 -7.37 -2.55
C ASP A 205 20.69 -7.69 -3.10
N VAL A 206 19.93 -6.64 -3.39
CA VAL A 206 18.59 -6.78 -3.98
C VAL A 206 18.72 -7.31 -5.41
N PRO A 207 18.07 -8.44 -5.76
CA PRO A 207 18.12 -8.98 -7.11
C PRO A 207 17.63 -8.00 -8.17
N HIS A 208 18.04 -8.23 -9.42
CA HIS A 208 17.51 -7.49 -10.56
C HIS A 208 15.98 -7.60 -10.62
N ASP A 209 15.36 -6.51 -11.06
CA ASP A 209 13.91 -6.37 -11.21
C ASP A 209 13.16 -6.62 -9.89
N CYS A 210 13.79 -6.26 -8.78
CA CYS A 210 13.18 -6.26 -7.47
C CYS A 210 13.37 -4.90 -6.78
N PHE A 211 12.42 -4.57 -5.92
CA PHE A 211 12.59 -3.50 -4.95
C PHE A 211 12.09 -3.94 -3.57
N LEU A 212 12.77 -3.48 -2.53
CA LEU A 212 12.38 -3.69 -1.14
C LEU A 212 12.14 -2.33 -0.49
N LEU A 213 11.10 -2.23 0.33
CA LEU A 213 10.85 -1.06 1.15
C LEU A 213 10.84 -1.45 2.63
N SER A 214 11.77 -0.87 3.39
CA SER A 214 11.77 -0.94 4.84
C SER A 214 10.75 0.04 5.44
N PRO A 215 10.14 -0.24 6.61
CA PRO A 215 9.36 0.79 7.32
C PRO A 215 10.19 2.03 7.64
N ASP A 216 11.51 1.91 7.84
CA ASP A 216 12.40 3.04 8.09
C ASP A 216 12.50 4.00 6.88
N GLU A 217 12.18 3.52 5.68
CA GLU A 217 12.20 4.27 4.42
C GLU A 217 10.80 4.83 4.07
N SER A 218 9.80 4.61 4.93
CA SER A 218 8.40 5.01 4.71
C SER A 218 8.24 6.51 4.46
N GLU A 219 8.98 7.37 5.18
CA GLU A 219 8.92 8.82 4.96
C GLU A 219 9.46 9.23 3.58
N GLN A 220 10.58 8.64 3.16
CA GLN A 220 11.16 8.93 1.85
C GLN A 220 10.26 8.44 0.72
N PHE A 221 9.59 7.29 0.92
CA PHE A 221 8.65 6.77 -0.04
C PHE A 221 7.36 7.59 -0.02
N HIS A 222 6.59 7.55 1.07
CA HIS A 222 5.25 8.17 1.13
C HIS A 222 5.24 9.70 1.22
N GLY A 223 6.37 10.35 1.50
CA GLY A 223 6.44 11.79 1.69
C GLY A 223 5.52 12.24 2.82
N THR A 224 4.71 13.27 2.57
CA THR A 224 3.75 13.77 3.57
C THR A 224 2.67 12.76 3.96
N LEU A 225 2.43 11.72 3.14
CA LEU A 225 1.48 10.65 3.43
C LEU A 225 2.06 9.53 4.30
N ALA A 226 3.33 9.63 4.73
CA ALA A 226 3.95 8.66 5.63
C ALA A 226 3.36 8.68 7.05
N TYR A 227 2.60 9.71 7.40
CA TYR A 227 1.87 9.82 8.65
C TYR A 227 0.38 9.47 8.51
N HIS A 228 -0.04 9.06 7.31
CA HIS A 228 -1.41 8.65 7.07
C HIS A 228 -1.69 7.34 7.84
N PRO A 229 -2.78 7.21 8.61
CA PRO A 229 -3.00 6.00 9.42
C PRO A 229 -3.05 4.69 8.63
N ALA A 230 -3.40 4.76 7.33
CA ALA A 230 -3.43 3.61 6.44
C ALA A 230 -2.09 3.33 5.71
N CYS A 231 -1.02 4.11 5.94
CA CYS A 231 0.27 3.87 5.28
C CYS A 231 1.05 2.68 5.85
N THR A 232 0.65 2.21 7.03
CA THR A 232 1.19 1.04 7.72
C THR A 232 0.02 0.17 8.18
N PRO A 233 0.17 -1.16 8.22
CA PRO A 233 -0.83 -2.00 8.84
C PRO A 233 -0.74 -1.96 10.37
N PHE A 234 0.36 -1.43 10.94
CA PHE A 234 0.61 -1.43 12.38
C PHE A 234 0.01 -0.21 13.08
N ILE A 235 -0.52 -0.44 14.27
CA ILE A 235 -1.16 0.58 15.09
C ILE A 235 -0.43 0.60 16.43
N SER A 236 0.27 1.70 16.70
CA SER A 236 0.90 1.91 17.99
C SER A 236 -0.16 2.07 19.07
N VAL A 237 -0.20 1.14 20.03
CA VAL A 237 -1.12 1.20 21.18
C VAL A 237 -0.85 2.46 22.01
N ASN A 238 0.42 2.86 22.10
CA ASN A 238 0.87 3.95 22.96
C ASN A 238 0.76 5.34 22.33
N SER A 239 0.72 5.47 21.00
CA SER A 239 0.65 6.79 20.34
C SER A 239 -0.54 6.98 19.40
N ALA A 240 -1.14 5.92 18.85
CA ALA A 240 -2.19 6.05 17.83
C ALA A 240 -3.45 6.76 18.37
N CYS A 241 -4.21 7.40 17.47
CA CYS A 241 -5.46 8.05 17.85
C CYS A 241 -6.55 7.04 18.25
N LYS A 242 -7.62 7.51 18.93
CA LYS A 242 -8.75 6.65 19.36
C LYS A 242 -9.27 5.77 18.24
N THR A 243 -9.47 6.37 17.05
CA THR A 243 -10.09 5.69 15.92
C THR A 243 -9.24 4.54 15.40
N ALA A 244 -7.90 4.71 15.35
CA ALA A 244 -6.98 3.63 15.01
C ALA A 244 -6.98 2.52 16.07
N LEU A 245 -6.98 2.86 17.35
CA LEU A 245 -7.05 1.86 18.43
C LEU A 245 -8.30 0.98 18.33
N LYS A 246 -9.44 1.52 17.88
CA LYS A 246 -10.66 0.73 17.69
C LYS A 246 -10.49 -0.43 16.72
N SER A 247 -9.62 -0.32 15.72
CA SER A 247 -9.38 -1.42 14.77
C SER A 247 -8.57 -2.59 15.34
N LEU A 248 -7.96 -2.42 16.54
CA LEU A 248 -7.35 -3.52 17.30
C LEU A 248 -8.34 -4.22 18.25
N LEU A 249 -9.61 -3.82 18.25
CA LEU A 249 -10.61 -4.28 19.22
C LEU A 249 -11.79 -4.92 18.51
N ARG A 250 -12.18 -6.12 18.94
CA ARG A 250 -13.33 -6.85 18.40
C ARG A 250 -14.44 -6.89 19.46
N GLY A 251 -15.63 -6.44 19.09
CA GLY A 251 -16.78 -6.37 19.99
C GLY A 251 -17.92 -5.53 19.41
N THR A 252 -18.89 -5.17 20.23
CA THR A 252 -19.93 -4.21 19.81
C THR A 252 -19.33 -2.81 19.68
N MET A 253 -19.88 -1.96 18.79
CA MET A 253 -19.38 -0.59 18.60
C MET A 253 -19.23 0.18 19.92
N LYS A 254 -20.21 0.03 20.83
CA LYS A 254 -20.17 0.66 22.15
C LYS A 254 -19.01 0.13 23.00
N ALA A 255 -18.84 -1.19 23.09
CA ALA A 255 -17.76 -1.79 23.88
C ALA A 255 -16.37 -1.45 23.33
N VAL A 256 -16.24 -1.40 22.01
CA VAL A 256 -15.01 -0.98 21.32
C VAL A 256 -14.67 0.48 21.62
N ASP A 257 -15.67 1.38 21.57
CA ASP A 257 -15.44 2.79 21.90
C ASP A 257 -15.02 2.99 23.37
N GLU A 258 -15.70 2.31 24.29
CA GLU A 258 -15.37 2.32 25.74
C GLU A 258 -13.96 1.79 26.00
N ALA A 259 -13.57 0.70 25.35
CA ALA A 259 -12.25 0.12 25.52
C ALA A 259 -11.13 0.98 24.93
N ALA A 260 -11.34 1.56 23.75
CA ALA A 260 -10.37 2.48 23.15
C ALA A 260 -10.15 3.71 24.04
N GLU A 261 -11.21 4.28 24.62
CA GLU A 261 -11.11 5.40 25.58
C GLU A 261 -10.34 5.02 26.85
N ALA A 262 -10.58 3.81 27.37
CA ALA A 262 -9.89 3.31 28.55
C ALA A 262 -8.38 3.13 28.30
N ILE A 263 -8.00 2.62 27.12
CA ILE A 263 -6.59 2.48 26.69
C ILE A 263 -5.93 3.86 26.58
N LEU A 264 -6.60 4.84 25.95
CA LEU A 264 -6.10 6.22 25.86
C LEU A 264 -5.91 6.87 27.23
N THR A 265 -6.87 6.65 28.14
CA THR A 265 -6.76 7.17 29.49
C THR A 265 -5.57 6.53 30.21
N LYS A 266 -5.44 5.21 30.12
CA LYS A 266 -4.36 4.46 30.78
C LYS A 266 -2.98 4.88 30.30
N ARG A 267 -2.79 5.14 29.01
CA ARG A 267 -1.48 5.51 28.47
C ARG A 267 -1.02 6.92 28.83
N ASN A 268 -1.95 7.82 29.17
CA ASN A 268 -1.63 9.18 29.60
C ASN A 268 -1.26 9.26 31.10
N GLU A 269 -1.33 8.14 31.84
CA GLU A 269 -0.86 8.09 33.22
C GLU A 269 0.69 8.16 33.28
N PRO A 270 1.31 8.70 34.35
CA PRO A 270 2.78 8.85 34.43
C PRO A 270 3.58 7.53 34.34
N SER A 271 2.97 6.41 34.76
CA SER A 271 3.50 5.04 34.56
C SER A 271 2.59 4.25 33.61
N GLY A 272 1.92 4.97 32.72
CA GLY A 272 0.96 4.45 31.76
C GLY A 272 1.64 3.80 30.57
N GLY A 273 0.81 3.29 29.68
CA GLY A 273 1.21 2.62 28.46
C GLY A 273 1.17 1.11 28.61
N PHE A 274 1.46 0.44 27.50
CA PHE A 274 1.44 -1.00 27.40
C PHE A 274 2.76 -1.46 26.78
N SER A 275 3.41 -2.45 27.39
CA SER A 275 4.70 -2.94 26.91
C SER A 275 4.53 -4.06 25.89
N ASN A 276 3.39 -4.77 25.96
CA ASN A 276 3.10 -5.93 25.14
C ASN A 276 1.57 -6.21 25.13
N SER A 277 1.17 -7.19 24.31
CA SER A 277 -0.22 -7.59 24.16
C SER A 277 -0.86 -8.13 25.44
N ASP A 278 -0.09 -8.80 26.29
CA ASP A 278 -0.60 -9.39 27.54
C ASP A 278 -0.92 -8.32 28.57
N ASP A 279 -0.19 -7.21 28.59
CA ASP A 279 -0.52 -6.03 29.39
C ASP A 279 -1.91 -5.47 28.99
N VAL A 280 -2.16 -5.35 27.68
CA VAL A 280 -3.44 -4.85 27.15
C VAL A 280 -4.58 -5.81 27.49
N ARG A 281 -4.40 -7.11 27.26
CA ARG A 281 -5.40 -8.15 27.60
C ARG A 281 -5.70 -8.16 29.09
N SER A 282 -4.67 -8.05 29.93
CA SER A 282 -4.80 -7.99 31.38
C SER A 282 -5.58 -6.74 31.82
N PHE A 283 -5.32 -5.59 31.21
CA PHE A 283 -6.04 -4.35 31.46
C PHE A 283 -7.51 -4.44 31.03
N ILE A 284 -7.80 -4.97 29.84
CA ILE A 284 -9.16 -5.22 29.34
C ILE A 284 -9.94 -6.11 30.31
N LYS A 285 -9.32 -7.20 30.77
CA LYS A 285 -9.91 -8.12 31.75
C LYS A 285 -10.14 -7.43 33.10
N PHE A 286 -9.17 -6.67 33.60
CA PHE A 286 -9.26 -5.93 34.86
C PHE A 286 -10.40 -4.90 34.83
N LYS A 287 -10.53 -4.15 33.73
CA LYS A 287 -11.61 -3.18 33.50
C LYS A 287 -12.95 -3.82 33.11
N ARG A 288 -12.99 -5.15 32.93
CA ARG A 288 -14.18 -5.91 32.49
C ARG A 288 -14.77 -5.40 31.18
N LEU A 289 -13.91 -4.96 30.27
CA LEU A 289 -14.29 -4.47 28.95
C LEU A 289 -14.70 -5.65 28.08
N LYS A 290 -15.84 -5.54 27.39
CA LYS A 290 -16.42 -6.62 26.57
C LYS A 290 -15.89 -6.60 25.15
N VAL A 291 -14.57 -6.69 25.02
CA VAL A 291 -13.86 -6.69 23.74
C VAL A 291 -12.74 -7.73 23.77
N ASP A 292 -12.42 -8.28 22.61
CA ASP A 292 -11.19 -9.01 22.38
C ASP A 292 -10.15 -8.07 21.77
N PHE A 293 -8.88 -8.27 22.14
CA PHE A 293 -7.75 -7.53 21.58
C PHE A 293 -7.09 -8.33 20.48
N ASP A 294 -7.05 -7.75 19.28
CA ASP A 294 -6.37 -8.27 18.11
C ASP A 294 -4.96 -7.67 18.06
N ASP A 295 -3.96 -8.46 18.45
CA ASP A 295 -2.58 -8.01 18.55
C ASP A 295 -1.76 -8.28 17.28
N GLU A 296 -2.37 -8.82 16.22
CA GLU A 296 -1.66 -9.10 14.96
C GLU A 296 -1.01 -7.82 14.39
N TYR A 297 -1.64 -6.67 14.60
CA TYR A 297 -1.25 -5.37 14.08
C TYR A 297 -0.83 -4.39 15.17
N ALA A 298 -0.72 -4.83 16.43
CA ALA A 298 -0.40 -3.95 17.53
C ALA A 298 1.10 -3.70 17.64
N GLU A 299 1.48 -2.44 17.82
CA GLU A 299 2.85 -2.04 18.15
C GLU A 299 2.89 -1.36 19.52
N PHE A 300 3.94 -1.64 20.29
CA PHE A 300 4.10 -1.16 21.67
C PHE A 300 5.26 -0.19 21.86
N LEU A 301 6.02 0.08 20.79
CA LEU A 301 7.09 1.07 20.82
C LEU A 301 6.49 2.46 21.06
N SER A 302 7.18 3.22 21.91
CA SER A 302 6.85 4.59 22.33
C SER A 302 7.38 5.61 21.34
#